data_AF-A0A3R7N1W7-F1
#
_entry.id   AF-A0A3R7N1W7-F1
#
_cell.length_a   1.000
_cell.length_b   1.000
_cell.length_c   1.000
_cell.angle_alpha   90.00
_cell.angle_beta   90.00
_cell.angle_gamma   90.00
#
_symmetry.space_group_name_H-M   'P 1'
#
loop_
_entity.id
_entity.type
_entity.pdbx_description
1 polymer ?
#
loop_
_entity_poly.entity_id
_entity_poly.type
_entity_poly.pdbx_seq_one_letter_code
_entity_poly.pdbx_strand_id
1 'polypeptide(L)'
;MRRRVHATQFLSLAVFLLLLMYGAGGCLAAAHRRAFDEELWGSGRPPTAMVRELPRKGQGATQAYTVATSGEENSGWAPLRIAVSTEDLKDPRKHCTKEGEMKPDFRGHYSPCTKDDVLTSDVRKTLVDEILPVAVGLHAERLLVQRMKTPLVVPRLITEHGRCKYFKIPEEHHTVGLKDTDMVLYVASRSNYGTWAIPCAFAEDGRPIAGALHIMPSYTLGVMHFARTTAHAIAHALGFSMEQMKKHDMLLNVTDVRGGSSPVTVVKSPVTLSKAKLHYGCDTLKGMEMVYYFDASLWSLRNAKDELMSPFGTMYAGYYTALTMAAFEDLGYYRAVWGMEEPMVWGNNSGCEFLDNPCSEETPTTYPDMFCDKNDALSIRCTSNRQAIGTCNLDVEYTVHDIKETCNAIFPPGNSEHHFFCTVEGPDTPPGSLHGKGSWCLDAEPLPLLSDDASNWKLTAPAVCAMVQCEEGKVKVKYLGGSDFEPCPEGEFITPKSDHFKGGRRIKCPRYEEVCTIAADGSSLINLKKGDHGKGDHGHDDYENDDNENDDYGKGDHDGCAAAVVLSSLLLAVIAAVVVATLPL
;
A
#
# COMPACT_ATOMS: atom_id res chain seq x y z
N MET A 1 89.67 -3.89 25.18
CA MET A 1 89.60 -5.16 24.39
C MET A 1 88.23 -5.28 23.76
N ARG A 2 88.18 -5.79 22.53
CA ARG A 2 87.00 -5.92 21.65
C ARG A 2 85.77 -6.54 22.35
N ARG A 3 84.57 -6.02 22.05
CA ARG A 3 83.58 -6.70 21.17
C ARG A 3 82.31 -5.86 20.95
N ARG A 4 81.89 -5.81 19.68
CA ARG A 4 80.59 -5.33 19.19
C ARG A 4 79.46 -6.16 19.81
N VAL A 5 78.36 -5.51 20.19
CA VAL A 5 77.03 -6.12 20.23
C VAL A 5 76.05 -5.19 19.54
N HIS A 6 75.16 -5.82 18.78
CA HIS A 6 74.31 -5.29 17.73
C HIS A 6 73.30 -4.22 18.18
N ALA A 7 73.17 -3.20 17.34
CA ALA A 7 71.91 -2.49 17.13
C ALA A 7 70.93 -3.45 16.44
N THR A 8 69.81 -3.77 17.08
CA THR A 8 68.55 -4.26 16.47
C THR A 8 67.58 -4.64 17.59
N GLN A 9 66.55 -3.81 17.84
CA GLN A 9 65.20 -4.27 18.23
C GLN A 9 64.15 -3.16 18.45
N PHE A 10 64.43 -1.87 18.16
CA PHE A 10 63.41 -0.83 18.32
C PHE A 10 62.83 -0.24 17.03
N LEU A 11 63.32 -0.62 15.85
CA LEU A 11 62.73 -0.18 14.57
C LEU A 11 61.57 -1.06 14.05
N SER A 12 61.37 -2.27 14.59
CA SER A 12 60.25 -3.13 14.14
C SER A 12 58.91 -2.78 14.79
N LEU A 13 58.90 -2.15 15.98
CA LEU A 13 57.66 -1.78 16.67
C LEU A 13 57.06 -0.48 16.11
N ALA A 14 57.89 0.48 15.72
CA ALA A 14 57.45 1.75 15.16
C ALA A 14 56.84 1.58 13.75
N VAL A 15 57.36 0.66 12.93
CA VAL A 15 56.80 0.35 11.62
C VAL A 15 55.50 -0.44 11.73
N PHE A 16 55.35 -1.31 12.75
CA PHE A 16 54.10 -2.03 12.97
C PHE A 16 52.98 -1.13 13.53
N LEU A 17 53.33 -0.15 14.38
CA LEU A 17 52.37 0.84 14.88
C LEU A 17 51.94 1.86 13.80
N LEU A 18 52.81 2.19 12.84
CA LEU A 18 52.45 3.03 11.69
C LEU A 18 51.58 2.29 10.65
N LEU A 19 51.73 0.97 10.50
CA LEU A 19 50.84 0.16 9.66
C LEU A 19 49.46 -0.08 10.29
N LEU A 20 49.36 -0.10 11.63
CA LEU A 20 48.07 -0.14 12.33
C LEU A 20 47.30 1.19 12.27
N MET A 21 47.99 2.32 12.07
CA MET A 21 47.37 3.64 11.90
C MET A 21 46.95 3.96 10.45
N TYR A 22 47.44 3.20 9.46
CA TYR A 22 46.96 3.29 8.06
C TYR A 22 45.98 2.16 7.67
N GLY A 23 45.74 1.19 8.55
CA GLY A 23 44.76 0.09 8.37
C GLY A 23 43.38 0.35 9.00
N ALA A 24 43.15 1.53 9.57
CA ALA A 24 41.89 1.89 10.26
C ALA A 24 41.19 3.12 9.63
N GLY A 25 41.52 3.46 8.38
CA GLY A 25 40.96 4.60 7.63
C GLY A 25 39.93 4.23 6.56
N GLY A 26 39.44 2.98 6.54
CA GLY A 26 38.54 2.51 5.48
C GLY A 26 37.67 1.35 5.93
N CYS A 27 36.76 1.59 6.87
CA CYS A 27 35.56 0.77 7.15
C CYS A 27 34.72 1.37 8.30
N LEU A 28 34.42 2.67 8.26
CA LEU A 28 33.54 3.32 9.25
C LEU A 28 32.38 4.11 8.63
N ALA A 29 32.06 3.91 7.34
CA ALA A 29 30.90 4.54 6.70
C ALA A 29 29.65 3.64 6.58
N ALA A 30 29.64 2.44 7.16
CA ALA A 30 28.52 1.49 7.03
C ALA A 30 27.84 1.09 8.35
N ALA A 31 28.38 1.46 9.52
CA ALA A 31 27.88 0.96 10.82
C ALA A 31 27.07 1.97 11.64
N HIS A 32 26.90 3.23 11.17
CA HIS A 32 26.20 4.27 11.95
C HIS A 32 24.85 4.74 11.37
N ARG A 33 24.36 4.15 10.26
CA ARG A 33 23.03 4.49 9.71
C ARG A 33 21.86 3.72 10.34
N ARG A 34 22.07 2.51 10.87
CA ARG A 34 20.96 1.70 11.44
C ARG A 34 20.37 2.23 12.76
N ALA A 35 21.12 3.04 13.52
CA ALA A 35 20.69 3.48 14.85
C ALA A 35 19.94 4.82 14.86
N PHE A 36 19.98 5.59 13.75
CA PHE A 36 19.31 6.90 13.67
C PHE A 36 17.95 6.84 12.97
N ASP A 37 17.61 5.73 12.31
CA ASP A 37 16.33 5.59 11.61
C ASP A 37 15.16 5.29 12.54
N GLU A 38 15.34 4.72 13.74
CA GLU A 38 14.19 4.43 14.64
C GLU A 38 13.54 5.71 15.22
N GLU A 39 14.28 6.81 15.34
CA GLU A 39 13.81 8.01 16.08
C GLU A 39 13.18 9.08 15.18
N LEU A 40 13.46 9.08 13.86
CA LEU A 40 12.93 10.06 12.90
C LEU A 40 11.50 9.75 12.43
N TRP A 41 11.10 8.48 12.42
CA TRP A 41 9.77 8.04 11.95
C TRP A 41 8.69 8.06 13.03
N GLY A 42 9.00 8.55 14.24
CA GLY A 42 8.04 8.80 15.31
C GLY A 42 7.20 10.08 15.14
N SER A 43 7.30 10.77 14.00
CA SER A 43 6.68 12.08 13.77
C SER A 43 5.29 12.06 13.10
N GLY A 44 4.67 10.88 12.94
CA GLY A 44 3.23 10.75 12.76
C GLY A 44 2.59 10.38 14.10
N ARG A 45 1.51 11.06 14.51
CA ARG A 45 0.67 10.60 15.64
C ARG A 45 0.32 9.12 15.39
N PRO A 46 0.33 8.25 16.41
CA PRO A 46 0.11 6.83 16.20
C PRO A 46 -1.22 6.63 15.47
N PRO A 47 -1.28 5.77 14.43
CA PRO A 47 -2.55 5.30 13.88
C PRO A 47 -3.40 4.80 15.06
N THR A 48 -4.72 5.01 14.98
CA THR A 48 -5.70 4.63 16.01
C THR A 48 -5.22 3.41 16.79
N ALA A 49 -4.79 3.61 18.05
CA ALA A 49 -3.85 2.70 18.72
C ALA A 49 -4.29 1.24 18.58
N MET A 50 -3.63 0.51 17.69
CA MET A 50 -3.82 -0.93 17.51
C MET A 50 -3.33 -1.60 18.78
N VAL A 51 -4.26 -2.07 19.60
CA VAL A 51 -3.92 -2.72 20.86
C VAL A 51 -3.55 -4.16 20.54
N ARG A 52 -2.24 -4.44 20.61
CA ARG A 52 -1.72 -5.80 20.66
C ARG A 52 -2.12 -6.38 22.01
N GLU A 53 -3.11 -7.28 22.02
CA GLU A 53 -3.43 -7.98 23.27
C GLU A 53 -2.32 -8.97 23.62
N LEU A 54 -1.90 -8.96 24.89
CA LEU A 54 -0.98 -9.99 25.39
C LEU A 54 -1.67 -11.35 25.35
N PRO A 55 -0.97 -12.43 24.97
CA PRO A 55 -1.51 -13.78 25.00
C PRO A 55 -2.08 -14.09 26.40
N ARG A 56 -3.40 -14.31 26.51
CA ARG A 56 -4.01 -14.68 27.79
C ARG A 56 -3.75 -16.17 28.04
N LYS A 57 -3.73 -16.57 29.31
CA LYS A 57 -3.46 -17.95 29.73
C LYS A 57 -4.48 -18.91 29.07
N GLY A 58 -4.01 -19.76 28.16
CA GLY A 58 -4.85 -20.69 27.36
C GLY A 58 -5.26 -20.19 25.97
N GLN A 59 -4.51 -19.27 25.36
CA GLN A 59 -4.71 -18.81 23.96
C GLN A 59 -3.52 -19.13 23.02
N GLY A 60 -2.58 -19.98 23.43
CA GLY A 60 -1.38 -20.30 22.62
C GLY A 60 -0.60 -19.05 22.16
N ALA A 61 0.06 -19.13 20.99
CA ALA A 61 0.77 -18.01 20.37
C ALA A 61 -0.13 -17.03 19.58
N THR A 62 -1.45 -17.09 19.78
CA THR A 62 -2.41 -16.31 19.01
C THR A 62 -2.42 -14.85 19.48
N GLN A 63 -2.32 -13.92 18.53
CA GLN A 63 -2.32 -12.47 18.80
C GLN A 63 -3.66 -11.88 18.32
N ALA A 64 -4.38 -11.19 19.19
CA ALA A 64 -5.58 -10.44 18.82
C ALA A 64 -5.22 -8.98 18.57
N TYR A 65 -5.79 -8.41 17.50
CA TYR A 65 -5.66 -7.01 17.16
C TYR A 65 -7.02 -6.34 17.26
N THR A 66 -7.07 -5.21 17.97
CA THR A 66 -8.28 -4.41 18.13
C THR A 66 -7.97 -2.92 17.95
N VAL A 67 -8.91 -2.20 17.34
CA VAL A 67 -8.85 -0.73 17.19
C VAL A 67 -9.61 -0.09 18.34
N ALA A 68 -8.97 0.82 19.07
CA ALA A 68 -9.63 1.61 20.11
C ALA A 68 -10.60 2.62 19.47
N THR A 69 -11.89 2.60 19.84
CA THR A 69 -12.88 3.54 19.29
C THR A 69 -13.73 4.21 20.36
N SER A 70 -14.19 5.43 20.04
CA SER A 70 -15.22 6.19 20.73
C SER A 70 -16.42 6.39 19.78
N GLY A 71 -17.55 5.69 20.01
CA GLY A 71 -18.86 5.80 19.33
C GLY A 71 -19.14 4.70 18.27
N GLU A 72 -20.35 4.19 18.01
CA GLU A 72 -21.71 4.33 18.58
C GLU A 72 -22.08 3.06 19.39
N GLU A 73 -22.47 3.20 20.64
CA GLU A 73 -22.79 2.04 21.51
C GLU A 73 -24.11 1.33 21.17
N ASN A 74 -24.89 1.82 20.18
CA ASN A 74 -26.27 1.38 19.93
C ASN A 74 -26.55 0.77 18.54
N SER A 75 -25.57 0.65 17.63
CA SER A 75 -25.83 0.14 16.27
C SER A 75 -25.65 -1.37 16.10
N GLY A 76 -25.08 -2.07 17.09
CA GLY A 76 -24.75 -3.49 17.01
C GLY A 76 -23.53 -3.84 16.16
N TRP A 77 -22.89 -2.83 15.54
CA TRP A 77 -21.66 -2.94 14.75
C TRP A 77 -20.46 -2.46 15.56
N ALA A 78 -19.34 -3.16 15.46
CA ALA A 78 -18.11 -2.81 16.17
C ALA A 78 -16.87 -3.11 15.32
N PRO A 79 -15.70 -2.53 15.61
CA PRO A 79 -14.47 -2.82 14.87
C PRO A 79 -14.18 -4.32 14.80
N LEU A 80 -13.81 -4.78 13.61
CA LEU A 80 -13.48 -6.18 13.33
C LEU A 80 -12.26 -6.64 14.15
N ARG A 81 -12.41 -7.75 14.89
CA ARG A 81 -11.32 -8.33 15.68
C ARG A 81 -10.76 -9.54 14.96
N ILE A 82 -9.56 -9.38 14.41
CA ILE A 82 -8.83 -10.45 13.72
C ILE A 82 -7.76 -11.00 14.66
N ALA A 83 -7.85 -12.29 14.96
CA ALA A 83 -6.81 -13.04 15.64
C ALA A 83 -5.83 -13.64 14.63
N VAL A 84 -4.55 -13.70 14.97
CA VAL A 84 -3.49 -14.24 14.10
C VAL A 84 -2.71 -15.32 14.84
N SER A 85 -2.73 -16.54 14.32
CA SER A 85 -1.94 -17.67 14.79
C SER A 85 -0.68 -17.80 13.94
N THR A 86 0.49 -17.74 14.58
CA THR A 86 1.81 -17.85 13.93
C THR A 86 2.51 -19.17 14.24
N GLU A 87 1.74 -20.20 14.56
CA GLU A 87 2.27 -21.50 15.00
C GLU A 87 3.15 -22.18 13.94
N ASP A 88 2.82 -22.11 12.65
CA ASP A 88 3.66 -22.65 11.57
C ASP A 88 4.99 -21.90 11.43
N LEU A 89 5.03 -20.59 11.77
CA LEU A 89 6.28 -19.79 11.78
C LEU A 89 7.22 -20.15 12.95
N LYS A 90 6.72 -20.89 13.94
CA LYS A 90 7.48 -21.32 15.13
C LYS A 90 7.86 -22.79 15.07
N ASP A 91 7.10 -23.63 14.37
CA ASP A 91 7.37 -25.05 14.24
C ASP A 91 8.47 -25.29 13.17
N PRO A 92 9.68 -25.74 13.54
CA PRO A 92 10.78 -25.95 12.59
C PRO A 92 10.49 -27.06 11.57
N ARG A 93 9.40 -27.83 11.72
CA ARG A 93 8.96 -28.81 10.71
C ARG A 93 8.09 -28.17 9.62
N LYS A 94 7.61 -26.95 9.83
CA LYS A 94 6.65 -26.24 8.97
C LYS A 94 7.28 -25.12 8.14
N HIS A 95 8.36 -24.50 8.60
CA HIS A 95 9.10 -23.48 7.85
C HIS A 95 10.53 -23.94 7.56
N CYS A 96 11.16 -23.28 6.59
CA CYS A 96 12.54 -23.54 6.19
C CYS A 96 13.51 -22.90 7.19
N THR A 97 14.41 -23.72 7.75
CA THR A 97 15.46 -23.24 8.69
C THR A 97 16.84 -23.18 8.04
N LYS A 98 17.03 -23.91 6.95
CA LYS A 98 18.23 -23.89 6.10
C LYS A 98 17.88 -24.30 4.66
N GLU A 99 18.72 -23.91 3.72
CA GLU A 99 18.62 -24.30 2.32
C GLU A 99 18.71 -25.82 2.15
N GLY A 100 17.96 -26.37 1.19
CA GLY A 100 17.93 -27.78 0.85
C GLY A 100 17.04 -28.66 1.73
N GLU A 101 16.44 -28.14 2.82
CA GLU A 101 15.48 -28.93 3.61
C GLU A 101 14.19 -29.21 2.84
N MET A 102 13.61 -30.39 3.03
CA MET A 102 12.26 -30.67 2.54
C MET A 102 11.24 -30.18 3.57
N LYS A 103 10.43 -29.19 3.20
CA LYS A 103 9.35 -28.62 4.03
C LYS A 103 8.02 -28.64 3.28
N PRO A 104 6.86 -28.56 3.97
CA PRO A 104 5.56 -28.48 3.32
C PRO A 104 5.41 -27.17 2.54
N ASP A 105 4.79 -27.26 1.38
CA ASP A 105 4.61 -26.14 0.44
C ASP A 105 3.24 -25.44 0.60
N PHE A 106 2.45 -25.90 1.58
CA PHE A 106 1.09 -25.49 1.91
C PHE A 106 0.08 -25.65 0.75
N ARG A 107 0.44 -26.43 -0.28
CA ARG A 107 -0.43 -26.86 -1.39
C ARG A 107 -0.57 -28.38 -1.50
N GLY A 108 0.12 -29.12 -0.63
CA GLY A 108 0.02 -30.57 -0.52
C GLY A 108 1.26 -31.34 -0.91
N HIS A 109 2.34 -30.63 -1.20
CA HIS A 109 3.62 -31.22 -1.53
C HIS A 109 4.69 -30.83 -0.50
N TYR A 110 5.80 -31.56 -0.56
CA TYR A 110 7.05 -31.17 0.07
C TYR A 110 8.02 -30.80 -1.03
N SER A 111 8.65 -29.65 -0.90
CA SER A 111 9.68 -29.17 -1.83
C SER A 111 10.94 -28.75 -1.07
N PRO A 112 12.12 -28.76 -1.73
CA PRO A 112 13.35 -28.29 -1.12
C PRO A 112 13.26 -26.77 -0.88
N CYS A 113 13.84 -26.32 0.23
CA CYS A 113 13.97 -24.90 0.55
C CYS A 113 15.08 -24.26 -0.29
N THR A 114 14.80 -23.13 -0.91
CA THR A 114 15.82 -22.24 -1.49
C THR A 114 16.45 -21.38 -0.39
N LYS A 115 17.47 -20.58 -0.74
CA LYS A 115 18.02 -19.57 0.16
C LYS A 115 16.97 -18.54 0.59
N ASP A 116 16.09 -18.13 -0.32
CA ASP A 116 15.05 -17.12 -0.08
C ASP A 116 13.87 -17.69 0.72
N ASP A 117 13.75 -19.02 0.82
CA ASP A 117 12.76 -19.67 1.69
C ASP A 117 13.12 -19.59 3.19
N VAL A 118 14.39 -19.37 3.53
CA VAL A 118 14.88 -19.49 4.91
C VAL A 118 14.29 -18.40 5.80
N LEU A 119 13.43 -18.80 6.74
CA LEU A 119 12.81 -17.90 7.69
C LEU A 119 13.78 -17.60 8.84
N THR A 120 14.65 -16.60 8.64
CA THR A 120 15.57 -16.15 9.68
C THR A 120 14.83 -15.50 10.85
N SER A 121 15.51 -15.30 11.98
CA SER A 121 14.92 -14.61 13.13
C SER A 121 14.49 -13.18 12.78
N ASP A 122 15.25 -12.49 11.93
CA ASP A 122 14.96 -11.11 11.52
C ASP A 122 13.77 -11.06 10.57
N VAL A 123 13.69 -11.94 9.55
CA VAL A 123 12.49 -12.05 8.69
C VAL A 123 11.27 -12.30 9.56
N ARG A 124 11.34 -13.28 10.46
CA ARG A 124 10.20 -13.65 11.30
C ARG A 124 9.78 -12.49 12.21
N LYS A 125 10.74 -11.74 12.74
CA LYS A 125 10.46 -10.55 13.56
C LYS A 125 9.73 -9.49 12.73
N THR A 126 10.26 -9.13 11.56
CA THR A 126 9.60 -8.15 10.68
C THR A 126 8.21 -8.62 10.23
N LEU A 127 8.03 -9.90 9.90
CA LEU A 127 6.71 -10.45 9.58
C LEU A 127 5.71 -10.30 10.74
N VAL A 128 6.12 -10.68 11.96
CA VAL A 128 5.23 -10.75 13.12
C VAL A 128 5.00 -9.40 13.80
N ASP A 129 6.02 -8.56 13.87
CA ASP A 129 5.99 -7.31 14.63
C ASP A 129 5.76 -6.07 13.75
N GLU A 130 6.01 -6.14 12.43
CA GLU A 130 5.82 -4.99 11.52
C GLU A 130 4.72 -5.24 10.47
N ILE A 131 4.81 -6.32 9.69
CA ILE A 131 3.94 -6.56 8.52
C ILE A 131 2.52 -6.98 8.94
N LEU A 132 2.39 -8.02 9.77
CA LEU A 132 1.08 -8.56 10.18
C LEU A 132 0.21 -7.54 10.92
N PRO A 133 0.73 -6.77 11.91
CA PRO A 133 -0.07 -5.75 12.60
C PRO A 133 -0.63 -4.69 11.66
N VAL A 134 0.19 -4.19 10.73
CA VAL A 134 -0.23 -3.19 9.74
C VAL A 134 -1.29 -3.75 8.81
N ALA A 135 -1.06 -4.93 8.24
CA ALA A 135 -1.98 -5.57 7.31
C ALA A 135 -3.36 -5.86 7.95
N VAL A 136 -3.37 -6.34 9.19
CA VAL A 136 -4.59 -6.56 9.96
C VAL A 136 -5.27 -5.23 10.31
N GLY A 137 -4.50 -4.22 10.73
CA GLY A 137 -5.00 -2.90 11.10
C GLY A 137 -5.75 -2.23 9.96
N LEU A 138 -5.22 -2.30 8.73
CA LEU A 138 -5.87 -1.72 7.55
C LEU A 138 -7.33 -2.19 7.40
N HIS A 139 -7.62 -3.48 7.66
CA HIS A 139 -8.97 -4.02 7.63
C HIS A 139 -9.77 -3.67 8.90
N ALA A 140 -9.18 -3.85 10.08
CA ALA A 140 -9.87 -3.63 11.36
C ALA A 140 -10.31 -2.17 11.57
N GLU A 141 -9.59 -1.21 10.98
CA GLU A 141 -9.91 0.23 11.03
C GLU A 141 -11.01 0.63 10.04
N ARG A 142 -11.20 -0.15 8.97
CA ARG A 142 -12.12 0.17 7.87
C ARG A 142 -13.37 -0.66 7.85
N LEU A 143 -13.38 -1.80 8.52
CA LEU A 143 -14.48 -2.75 8.53
C LEU A 143 -15.02 -2.93 9.95
N LEU A 144 -16.31 -2.61 10.12
CA LEU A 144 -17.09 -3.00 11.27
C LEU A 144 -17.75 -4.35 11.01
N VAL A 145 -18.01 -5.09 12.08
CA VAL A 145 -18.67 -6.40 12.06
C VAL A 145 -19.71 -6.49 13.18
N GLN A 146 -20.73 -7.32 12.99
CA GLN A 146 -21.53 -7.81 14.10
C GLN A 146 -20.76 -8.89 14.86
N ARG A 147 -20.40 -8.59 16.11
CA ARG A 147 -19.49 -9.45 16.89
C ARG A 147 -20.04 -10.85 17.12
N MET A 148 -19.13 -11.82 17.17
CA MET A 148 -19.44 -13.17 17.62
C MET A 148 -19.92 -13.12 19.09
N LYS A 149 -21.10 -13.71 19.35
CA LYS A 149 -21.70 -13.77 20.70
C LYS A 149 -21.08 -14.86 21.58
N THR A 150 -20.51 -15.87 20.95
CA THR A 150 -19.83 -17.01 21.58
C THR A 150 -18.37 -17.05 21.14
N PRO A 151 -17.49 -17.76 21.88
CA PRO A 151 -16.14 -18.02 21.41
C PRO A 151 -16.16 -18.62 20.00
N LEU A 152 -15.26 -18.14 19.13
CA LEU A 152 -15.11 -18.60 17.76
C LEU A 152 -14.44 -19.97 17.77
N VAL A 153 -15.20 -21.01 17.43
CA VAL A 153 -14.69 -22.38 17.31
C VAL A 153 -14.42 -22.67 15.83
N VAL A 154 -13.19 -23.09 15.53
CA VAL A 154 -12.79 -23.45 14.17
C VAL A 154 -13.09 -24.93 13.95
N PRO A 155 -13.82 -25.32 12.90
CA PRO A 155 -14.06 -26.72 12.62
C PRO A 155 -12.75 -27.46 12.29
N ARG A 156 -12.77 -28.79 12.40
CA ARG A 156 -11.64 -29.61 11.96
C ARG A 156 -11.50 -29.52 10.44
N LEU A 157 -10.39 -28.94 9.98
CA LEU A 157 -10.14 -28.77 8.55
C LEU A 157 -9.60 -30.07 7.96
N ILE A 158 -10.53 -30.90 7.44
CA ILE A 158 -10.25 -32.17 6.77
C ILE A 158 -9.99 -31.98 5.27
N THR A 159 -9.79 -33.08 4.54
CA THR A 159 -9.42 -33.10 3.11
C THR A 159 -10.25 -32.18 2.20
N GLU A 160 -11.54 -32.02 2.49
CA GLU A 160 -12.49 -31.19 1.73
C GLU A 160 -12.18 -29.68 1.80
N HIS A 161 -11.40 -29.23 2.79
CA HIS A 161 -11.05 -27.82 3.00
C HIS A 161 -9.80 -27.39 2.20
N GLY A 162 -9.47 -28.10 1.13
CA GLY A 162 -8.41 -27.74 0.19
C GLY A 162 -7.05 -27.50 0.85
N ARG A 163 -6.50 -26.29 0.67
CA ARG A 163 -5.17 -25.90 1.21
C ARG A 163 -5.19 -25.65 2.72
N CYS A 164 -6.35 -25.37 3.32
CA CYS A 164 -6.45 -25.00 4.72
C CYS A 164 -5.99 -26.10 5.69
N LYS A 165 -6.15 -27.37 5.29
CA LYS A 165 -5.71 -28.53 6.09
C LYS A 165 -4.20 -28.59 6.34
N TYR A 166 -3.39 -27.84 5.59
CA TYR A 166 -1.94 -27.84 5.74
C TYR A 166 -1.45 -26.91 6.85
N PHE A 167 -2.32 -26.03 7.37
CA PHE A 167 -2.00 -25.08 8.42
C PHE A 167 -2.18 -25.70 9.80
N LYS A 168 -1.31 -25.34 10.73
CA LYS A 168 -1.36 -25.82 12.11
C LYS A 168 -2.39 -25.01 12.89
N ILE A 169 -3.46 -25.68 13.30
CA ILE A 169 -4.49 -25.13 14.16
C ILE A 169 -4.29 -25.65 15.58
N PRO A 170 -4.12 -24.78 16.59
CA PRO A 170 -4.10 -25.20 17.98
C PRO A 170 -5.39 -25.95 18.36
N GLU A 171 -5.23 -27.03 19.14
CA GLU A 171 -6.35 -27.86 19.60
C GLU A 171 -7.42 -27.06 20.36
N GLU A 172 -6.98 -26.01 21.05
CA GLU A 172 -7.79 -25.06 21.80
C GLU A 172 -8.82 -24.36 20.90
N HIS A 173 -8.45 -24.06 19.65
CA HIS A 173 -9.31 -23.37 18.69
C HIS A 173 -10.44 -24.27 18.18
N HIS A 174 -10.27 -25.59 18.24
CA HIS A 174 -11.30 -26.58 17.87
C HIS A 174 -12.26 -26.93 19.01
N THR A 175 -11.91 -26.60 20.25
CA THR A 175 -12.61 -27.08 21.45
C THR A 175 -13.20 -25.93 22.26
N VAL A 176 -12.34 -25.14 22.91
CA VAL A 176 -12.76 -23.99 23.73
C VAL A 176 -13.13 -22.79 22.84
N GLY A 177 -12.45 -22.66 21.71
CA GLY A 177 -12.61 -21.54 20.79
C GLY A 177 -11.93 -20.26 21.28
N LEU A 178 -11.88 -19.27 20.40
CA LEU A 178 -11.25 -17.98 20.63
C LEU A 178 -12.27 -16.98 21.16
N LYS A 179 -12.05 -16.49 22.38
CA LYS A 179 -12.83 -15.36 22.92
C LYS A 179 -12.49 -14.07 22.17
N ASP A 180 -13.46 -13.18 22.14
CA ASP A 180 -13.29 -11.82 21.61
C ASP A 180 -12.68 -11.75 20.21
N THR A 181 -13.03 -12.72 19.36
CA THR A 181 -12.48 -12.88 18.01
C THR A 181 -13.63 -13.06 17.02
N ASP A 182 -13.58 -12.32 15.92
CA ASP A 182 -14.61 -12.37 14.88
C ASP A 182 -14.09 -13.09 13.61
N MET A 183 -12.77 -13.14 13.44
CA MET A 183 -12.05 -13.91 12.43
C MET A 183 -10.68 -14.34 12.95
N VAL A 184 -10.21 -15.54 12.59
CA VAL A 184 -8.82 -15.99 12.85
C VAL A 184 -8.05 -16.30 11.55
N LEU A 185 -6.82 -15.81 11.45
CA LEU A 185 -5.88 -16.11 10.38
C LEU A 185 -4.79 -17.05 10.87
N TYR A 186 -4.54 -18.13 10.13
CA TYR A 186 -3.42 -19.06 10.38
C TYR A 186 -2.30 -18.75 9.40
N VAL A 187 -1.14 -18.38 9.92
CA VAL A 187 -0.04 -17.83 9.10
C VAL A 187 1.06 -18.84 8.89
N ALA A 188 1.43 -19.03 7.63
CA ALA A 188 2.60 -19.78 7.19
C ALA A 188 3.46 -18.92 6.26
N SER A 189 4.72 -19.33 6.07
CA SER A 189 5.66 -18.55 5.25
C SER A 189 6.50 -19.45 4.35
N ARG A 190 6.53 -19.14 3.04
CA ARG A 190 7.38 -19.79 2.03
C ARG A 190 7.48 -18.98 0.73
N SER A 191 8.59 -19.06 -0.01
CA SER A 191 8.84 -18.25 -1.23
C SER A 191 8.34 -18.85 -2.54
N ASN A 192 7.72 -20.03 -2.49
CA ASN A 192 7.38 -20.82 -3.67
C ASN A 192 6.25 -20.25 -4.54
N TYR A 193 5.27 -19.51 -3.97
CA TYR A 193 4.06 -19.11 -4.71
C TYR A 193 3.46 -17.76 -4.28
N GLY A 194 4.30 -16.78 -3.95
CA GLY A 194 3.84 -15.44 -3.55
C GLY A 194 3.02 -15.42 -2.25
N THR A 195 2.47 -14.26 -1.94
CA THR A 195 1.61 -14.04 -0.77
C THR A 195 0.14 -14.20 -1.17
N TRP A 196 -0.61 -15.05 -0.47
CA TRP A 196 -2.01 -15.36 -0.77
C TRP A 196 -2.77 -15.72 0.51
N ALA A 197 -4.09 -15.56 0.49
CA ALA A 197 -4.95 -16.09 1.55
C ALA A 197 -6.29 -16.59 1.01
N ILE A 198 -6.90 -17.52 1.73
CA ILE A 198 -8.21 -18.09 1.39
C ILE A 198 -9.08 -18.25 2.65
N PRO A 199 -10.41 -18.16 2.53
CA PRO A 199 -11.31 -18.54 3.61
C PRO A 199 -11.26 -20.06 3.83
N CYS A 200 -11.37 -20.47 5.09
CA CYS A 200 -11.23 -21.86 5.53
C CYS A 200 -12.42 -22.37 6.35
N ALA A 201 -13.15 -21.46 6.99
CA ALA A 201 -14.41 -21.78 7.68
C ALA A 201 -15.33 -20.56 7.64
N PHE A 202 -16.63 -20.82 7.68
CA PHE A 202 -17.69 -19.83 7.60
C PHE A 202 -18.66 -19.99 8.77
N ALA A 203 -19.23 -18.88 9.23
CA ALA A 203 -20.35 -18.89 10.17
C ALA A 203 -21.67 -19.27 9.46
N GLU A 204 -22.75 -19.42 10.24
CA GLU A 204 -24.08 -19.79 9.71
C GLU A 204 -24.64 -18.76 8.72
N ASP A 205 -24.33 -17.48 8.92
CA ASP A 205 -24.66 -16.39 8.00
C ASP A 205 -23.82 -16.42 6.71
N GLY A 206 -22.85 -17.32 6.61
CA GLY A 206 -21.94 -17.45 5.49
C GLY A 206 -20.69 -16.58 5.58
N ARG A 207 -20.51 -15.78 6.63
CA ARG A 207 -19.34 -14.92 6.79
C ARG A 207 -18.08 -15.74 7.05
N PRO A 208 -16.94 -15.44 6.41
CA PRO A 208 -15.65 -16.06 6.75
C PRO A 208 -15.28 -15.80 8.22
N ILE A 209 -14.90 -16.85 8.94
CA ILE A 209 -14.47 -16.79 10.35
C ILE A 209 -13.08 -17.38 10.59
N ALA A 210 -12.55 -18.16 9.65
CA ALA A 210 -11.18 -18.62 9.67
C ALA A 210 -10.57 -18.53 8.28
N GLY A 211 -9.31 -18.16 8.19
CA GLY A 211 -8.57 -18.09 6.93
C GLY A 211 -7.15 -18.63 7.06
N ALA A 212 -6.62 -19.12 5.95
CA ALA A 212 -5.22 -19.49 5.81
C ALA A 212 -4.49 -18.37 5.09
N LEU A 213 -3.42 -17.84 5.69
CA LEU A 213 -2.59 -16.77 5.15
C LEU A 213 -1.18 -17.29 4.91
N HIS A 214 -0.75 -17.31 3.67
CA HIS A 214 0.59 -17.67 3.26
C HIS A 214 1.36 -16.42 2.85
N ILE A 215 2.54 -16.19 3.44
CA ILE A 215 3.37 -15.02 3.15
C ILE A 215 4.70 -15.44 2.54
N MET A 216 5.11 -14.76 1.49
CA MET A 216 6.44 -14.93 0.92
C MET A 216 7.50 -14.24 1.80
N PRO A 217 8.51 -14.96 2.34
CA PRO A 217 9.56 -14.42 3.20
C PRO A 217 10.65 -13.70 2.38
N SER A 218 10.26 -12.76 1.52
CA SER A 218 11.19 -12.10 0.61
C SER A 218 11.58 -10.71 1.08
N TYR A 219 12.82 -10.31 0.78
CA TYR A 219 13.38 -8.97 1.02
C TYR A 219 13.38 -8.09 -0.23
N THR A 220 12.71 -8.55 -1.29
CA THR A 220 12.70 -7.90 -2.60
C THR A 220 12.07 -6.52 -2.55
N LEU A 221 11.14 -6.28 -1.62
CA LEU A 221 10.45 -5.00 -1.47
C LEU A 221 10.51 -4.50 -0.02
N GLY A 222 10.25 -3.20 0.17
CA GLY A 222 10.20 -2.60 1.51
C GLY A 222 9.00 -3.06 2.34
N VAL A 223 9.06 -2.87 3.66
CA VAL A 223 8.00 -3.23 4.63
C VAL A 223 6.63 -2.68 4.20
N MET A 224 6.59 -1.44 3.71
CA MET A 224 5.38 -0.80 3.17
C MET A 224 4.65 -1.65 2.13
N HIS A 225 5.39 -2.20 1.16
CA HIS A 225 4.84 -3.01 0.08
C HIS A 225 4.33 -4.35 0.61
N PHE A 226 5.12 -5.03 1.44
CA PHE A 226 4.73 -6.32 2.01
C PHE A 226 3.53 -6.23 2.95
N ALA A 227 3.41 -5.16 3.74
CA ALA A 227 2.23 -4.92 4.56
C ALA A 227 0.96 -4.83 3.71
N ARG A 228 1.02 -4.11 2.59
CA ARG A 228 -0.11 -3.93 1.66
C ARG A 228 -0.42 -5.16 0.85
N THR A 229 0.58 -5.88 0.34
CA THR A 229 0.38 -7.18 -0.30
C THR A 229 -0.21 -8.20 0.68
N THR A 230 0.18 -8.14 1.96
CA THR A 230 -0.42 -8.98 2.99
C THR A 230 -1.88 -8.58 3.27
N ALA A 231 -2.21 -7.28 3.28
CA ALA A 231 -3.59 -6.81 3.37
C ALA A 231 -4.44 -7.26 2.16
N HIS A 232 -3.90 -7.15 0.94
CA HIS A 232 -4.53 -7.71 -0.26
C HIS A 232 -4.88 -9.19 -0.08
N ALA A 233 -3.92 -9.99 0.40
CA ALA A 233 -4.18 -11.40 0.67
C ALA A 233 -5.26 -11.59 1.74
N ILE A 234 -5.20 -10.87 2.86
CA ILE A 234 -6.21 -10.92 3.92
C ILE A 234 -7.61 -10.58 3.39
N ALA A 235 -7.73 -9.64 2.45
CA ALA A 235 -9.00 -9.28 1.84
C ALA A 235 -9.69 -10.50 1.18
N HIS A 236 -8.93 -11.35 0.50
CA HIS A 236 -9.46 -12.61 -0.05
C HIS A 236 -9.95 -13.56 1.05
N ALA A 237 -9.21 -13.70 2.15
CA ALA A 237 -9.66 -14.50 3.29
C ALA A 237 -10.93 -13.93 3.95
N LEU A 238 -11.11 -12.62 3.95
CA LEU A 238 -12.28 -11.92 4.48
C LEU A 238 -13.53 -12.04 3.58
N GLY A 239 -13.38 -12.57 2.36
CA GLY A 239 -14.50 -12.87 1.46
C GLY A 239 -14.50 -12.07 0.16
N PHE A 240 -13.45 -11.30 -0.16
CA PHE A 240 -13.31 -10.70 -1.48
C PHE A 240 -13.03 -11.79 -2.53
N SER A 241 -14.08 -12.38 -3.08
CA SER A 241 -13.97 -13.42 -4.11
C SER A 241 -15.23 -13.49 -4.97
N MET A 242 -15.08 -13.95 -6.22
CA MET A 242 -16.22 -14.18 -7.12
C MET A 242 -17.24 -15.16 -6.55
N GLU A 243 -16.83 -16.15 -5.76
CA GLU A 243 -17.75 -17.10 -5.13
C GLU A 243 -18.69 -16.39 -4.15
N GLN A 244 -18.14 -15.54 -3.28
CA GLN A 244 -18.93 -14.77 -2.31
C GLN A 244 -19.78 -13.72 -3.02
N MET A 245 -19.21 -12.98 -3.98
CA MET A 245 -19.95 -11.98 -4.75
C MET A 245 -21.12 -12.60 -5.54
N LYS A 246 -20.94 -13.81 -6.10
CA LYS A 246 -22.02 -14.55 -6.77
C LYS A 246 -23.11 -14.98 -5.78
N LYS A 247 -22.72 -15.47 -4.60
CA LYS A 247 -23.66 -15.90 -3.55
C LYS A 247 -24.57 -14.77 -3.09
N HIS A 248 -24.07 -13.53 -3.12
CA HIS A 248 -24.79 -12.32 -2.74
C HIS A 248 -25.39 -11.53 -3.93
N ASP A 249 -25.49 -12.15 -5.11
CA ASP A 249 -26.05 -11.54 -6.33
C ASP A 249 -25.41 -10.17 -6.71
N MET A 250 -24.10 -10.03 -6.44
CA MET A 250 -23.37 -8.78 -6.69
C MET A 250 -22.87 -8.65 -8.13
N LEU A 251 -22.94 -9.70 -8.94
CA LEU A 251 -22.27 -9.77 -10.24
C LEU A 251 -23.23 -9.57 -11.42
N LEU A 252 -22.74 -8.94 -12.48
CA LEU A 252 -23.43 -8.77 -13.76
C LEU A 252 -22.43 -9.04 -14.90
N ASN A 253 -22.88 -9.73 -15.95
CA ASN A 253 -22.10 -9.85 -17.18
C ASN A 253 -22.59 -8.80 -18.19
N VAL A 254 -21.68 -7.95 -18.66
CA VAL A 254 -21.95 -6.88 -19.62
C VAL A 254 -21.31 -7.24 -20.96
N THR A 255 -22.08 -7.18 -22.04
CA THR A 255 -21.58 -7.38 -23.42
C THR A 255 -21.08 -6.07 -24.02
N ASP A 256 -20.29 -6.18 -25.08
CA ASP A 256 -19.85 -5.05 -25.91
C ASP A 256 -19.02 -4.00 -25.14
N VAL A 257 -18.42 -4.39 -24.02
CA VAL A 257 -17.52 -3.53 -23.25
C VAL A 257 -16.33 -3.16 -24.12
N ARG A 258 -16.20 -1.86 -24.42
CA ARG A 258 -15.15 -1.30 -25.29
C ARG A 258 -15.06 -1.98 -26.67
N GLY A 259 -16.17 -2.48 -27.18
CA GLY A 259 -16.24 -3.20 -28.46
C GLY A 259 -15.75 -4.65 -28.41
N GLY A 260 -15.52 -5.21 -27.22
CA GLY A 260 -15.18 -6.62 -27.01
C GLY A 260 -16.37 -7.55 -27.28
N SER A 261 -16.11 -8.70 -27.91
CA SER A 261 -17.14 -9.70 -28.23
C SER A 261 -17.52 -10.60 -27.04
N SER A 262 -16.66 -10.66 -26.02
CA SER A 262 -16.83 -11.53 -24.85
C SER A 262 -17.45 -10.75 -23.69
N PRO A 263 -18.41 -11.32 -22.95
CA PRO A 263 -18.99 -10.66 -21.78
C PRO A 263 -17.93 -10.42 -20.70
N VAL A 264 -17.94 -9.22 -20.12
CA VAL A 264 -17.09 -8.83 -19.00
C VAL A 264 -17.90 -8.85 -17.72
N THR A 265 -17.34 -9.46 -16.66
CA THR A 265 -17.98 -9.47 -15.34
C THR A 265 -17.71 -8.15 -14.62
N VAL A 266 -18.78 -7.56 -14.09
CA VAL A 266 -18.74 -6.35 -13.26
C VAL A 266 -19.46 -6.58 -11.95
N VAL A 267 -19.07 -5.84 -10.91
CA VAL A 267 -19.78 -5.77 -9.63
C VAL A 267 -20.85 -4.69 -9.70
N LYS A 268 -22.12 -5.09 -9.70
CA LYS A 268 -23.32 -4.25 -9.83
C LYS A 268 -23.97 -3.89 -8.49
N SER A 269 -23.42 -4.35 -7.37
CA SER A 269 -24.04 -4.16 -6.06
C SER A 269 -24.14 -2.67 -5.68
N PRO A 270 -25.16 -2.26 -4.93
CA PRO A 270 -25.56 -0.85 -4.84
C PRO A 270 -24.46 0.09 -4.36
N VAL A 271 -23.74 -0.26 -3.28
CA VAL A 271 -22.73 0.63 -2.70
C VAL A 271 -21.49 0.69 -3.59
N THR A 272 -21.07 -0.45 -4.13
CA THR A 272 -19.92 -0.55 -5.04
C THR A 272 -20.17 0.21 -6.33
N LEU A 273 -21.36 0.06 -6.91
CA LEU A 273 -21.76 0.82 -8.09
C LEU A 273 -21.78 2.32 -7.81
N SER A 274 -22.38 2.74 -6.69
CA SER A 274 -22.41 4.15 -6.29
C SER A 274 -21.01 4.74 -6.14
N LYS A 275 -20.11 4.05 -5.44
CA LYS A 275 -18.72 4.50 -5.26
C LYS A 275 -17.90 4.47 -6.55
N ALA A 276 -18.15 3.52 -7.45
CA ALA A 276 -17.53 3.50 -8.77
C ALA A 276 -18.01 4.69 -9.63
N LYS A 277 -19.31 4.95 -9.68
CA LYS A 277 -19.86 6.12 -10.39
C LYS A 277 -19.24 7.42 -9.90
N LEU A 278 -19.12 7.58 -8.58
CA LEU A 278 -18.49 8.74 -7.96
C LEU A 278 -17.00 8.84 -8.31
N HIS A 279 -16.25 7.73 -8.23
CA HIS A 279 -14.82 7.70 -8.54
C HIS A 279 -14.56 8.12 -9.98
N TYR A 280 -15.28 7.54 -10.95
CA TYR A 280 -15.04 7.84 -12.35
C TYR A 280 -15.79 9.09 -12.85
N GLY A 281 -16.77 9.62 -12.10
CA GLY A 281 -17.66 10.67 -12.59
C GLY A 281 -18.55 10.19 -13.75
N CYS A 282 -19.07 8.96 -13.66
CA CYS A 282 -19.84 8.34 -14.74
C CYS A 282 -21.17 7.73 -14.27
N ASP A 283 -22.28 8.44 -14.47
CA ASP A 283 -23.60 8.02 -13.98
C ASP A 283 -24.23 6.83 -14.74
N THR A 284 -23.78 6.56 -15.97
CA THR A 284 -24.28 5.46 -16.81
C THR A 284 -23.57 4.13 -16.54
N LEU A 285 -22.55 4.13 -15.67
CA LEU A 285 -21.79 2.92 -15.35
C LEU A 285 -22.72 1.81 -14.84
N LYS A 286 -22.47 0.57 -15.29
CA LYS A 286 -23.27 -0.61 -14.93
C LYS A 286 -22.69 -1.41 -13.75
N GLY A 287 -21.40 -1.23 -13.45
CA GLY A 287 -20.71 -1.91 -12.36
C GLY A 287 -19.20 -1.70 -12.42
N MET A 288 -18.52 -2.08 -11.35
CA MET A 288 -17.05 -2.05 -11.28
C MET A 288 -16.45 -3.29 -11.94
N GLU A 289 -15.63 -3.09 -12.97
CA GLU A 289 -15.06 -4.18 -13.78
C GLU A 289 -14.10 -5.07 -12.99
N MET A 290 -14.25 -6.38 -13.17
CA MET A 290 -13.40 -7.41 -12.58
C MET A 290 -12.60 -8.18 -13.62
N VAL A 291 -11.43 -8.66 -13.19
CA VAL A 291 -10.57 -9.53 -13.99
C VAL A 291 -10.24 -10.79 -13.20
N TYR A 292 -10.05 -11.90 -13.91
CA TYR A 292 -9.55 -13.13 -13.34
C TYR A 292 -8.05 -13.24 -13.59
N TYR A 293 -7.25 -13.24 -12.52
CA TYR A 293 -5.79 -13.23 -12.59
C TYR A 293 -5.23 -14.26 -11.60
N PHE A 294 -4.51 -15.27 -12.10
CA PHE A 294 -3.86 -16.34 -11.31
C PHE A 294 -4.74 -16.92 -10.17
N ASP A 295 -5.95 -17.37 -10.50
CA ASP A 295 -6.91 -17.94 -9.56
C ASP A 295 -7.53 -16.98 -8.53
N ALA A 296 -7.34 -15.68 -8.71
CA ALA A 296 -7.99 -14.64 -7.94
C ALA A 296 -8.85 -13.74 -8.83
N SER A 297 -9.91 -13.20 -8.24
CA SER A 297 -10.78 -12.23 -8.90
C SER A 297 -10.49 -10.86 -8.30
N LEU A 298 -10.11 -9.93 -9.16
CA LEU A 298 -9.50 -8.64 -8.80
C LEU A 298 -10.19 -7.51 -9.57
N TRP A 299 -10.00 -6.27 -9.13
CA TRP A 299 -10.40 -5.12 -9.93
C TRP A 299 -9.60 -5.03 -11.22
N SER A 300 -10.25 -4.58 -12.29
CA SER A 300 -9.58 -4.38 -13.57
C SER A 300 -8.35 -3.47 -13.41
N LEU A 301 -7.21 -3.98 -13.88
CA LEU A 301 -5.96 -3.25 -13.86
C LEU A 301 -6.03 -1.95 -14.66
N ARG A 302 -6.74 -2.00 -15.79
CA ARG A 302 -7.03 -0.84 -16.64
C ARG A 302 -7.77 0.24 -15.86
N ASN A 303 -8.76 -0.13 -15.06
CA ASN A 303 -9.67 0.83 -14.43
C ASN A 303 -9.23 1.24 -13.02
N ALA A 304 -8.45 0.41 -12.33
CA ALA A 304 -8.11 0.58 -10.92
C ALA A 304 -6.66 0.14 -10.62
N LYS A 305 -5.70 0.58 -11.44
CA LYS A 305 -4.29 0.15 -11.39
C LYS A 305 -3.70 0.15 -9.99
N ASP A 306 -3.89 1.25 -9.26
CA ASP A 306 -3.23 1.50 -7.96
C ASP A 306 -4.06 1.02 -6.75
N GLU A 307 -5.15 0.29 -6.97
CA GLU A 307 -6.06 -0.19 -5.92
C GLU A 307 -5.50 -1.43 -5.19
N LEU A 308 -5.81 -1.58 -3.90
CA LEU A 308 -5.40 -2.70 -3.06
C LEU A 308 -5.73 -4.07 -3.67
N MET A 309 -6.89 -4.23 -4.30
CA MET A 309 -7.42 -5.44 -4.92
C MET A 309 -7.27 -5.43 -6.45
N SER A 310 -6.33 -4.66 -6.99
CA SER A 310 -5.90 -4.80 -8.39
C SER A 310 -4.84 -5.92 -8.52
N PRO A 311 -4.56 -6.41 -9.74
CA PRO A 311 -3.40 -7.26 -10.01
C PRO A 311 -2.08 -6.69 -9.46
N PHE A 312 -1.91 -5.37 -9.37
CA PHE A 312 -0.72 -4.77 -8.75
C PHE A 312 -0.75 -4.70 -7.24
N GLY A 313 -1.90 -4.76 -6.58
CA GLY A 313 -1.93 -4.93 -5.12
C GLY A 313 -1.14 -6.15 -4.63
N THR A 314 -0.91 -7.13 -5.51
CA THR A 314 -0.07 -8.31 -5.24
C THR A 314 1.44 -8.02 -5.16
N MET A 315 1.89 -6.85 -5.63
CA MET A 315 3.31 -6.46 -5.72
C MET A 315 3.61 -5.06 -5.21
N TYR A 316 2.62 -4.17 -5.17
CA TYR A 316 2.76 -2.75 -4.84
C TYR A 316 1.94 -2.40 -3.59
N ALA A 317 2.24 -1.25 -2.99
CA ALA A 317 1.42 -0.71 -1.90
C ALA A 317 0.13 -0.12 -2.45
N GLY A 318 -0.85 -0.95 -2.76
CA GLY A 318 -2.15 -0.52 -3.29
C GLY A 318 -2.96 0.30 -2.26
N TYR A 319 -3.72 1.28 -2.77
CA TYR A 319 -4.61 2.10 -1.97
C TYR A 319 -5.84 1.30 -1.55
N TYR A 320 -6.21 1.35 -0.27
CA TYR A 320 -7.44 0.74 0.22
C TYR A 320 -8.61 1.72 0.01
N THR A 321 -9.16 1.70 -1.19
CA THR A 321 -10.10 2.72 -1.66
C THR A 321 -11.53 2.42 -1.25
N ALA A 322 -12.42 3.39 -1.53
CA ALA A 322 -13.86 3.24 -1.40
C ALA A 322 -14.42 2.06 -2.23
N LEU A 323 -13.76 1.66 -3.32
CA LEU A 323 -14.20 0.55 -4.18
C LEU A 323 -14.18 -0.78 -3.42
N THR A 324 -13.05 -1.11 -2.79
CA THR A 324 -12.92 -2.35 -2.00
C THR A 324 -13.72 -2.29 -0.70
N MET A 325 -13.77 -1.13 -0.04
CA MET A 325 -14.60 -0.94 1.15
C MET A 325 -16.09 -1.16 0.83
N ALA A 326 -16.57 -0.62 -0.29
CA ALA A 326 -17.95 -0.82 -0.75
C ALA A 326 -18.25 -2.29 -1.06
N ALA A 327 -17.33 -2.99 -1.72
CA ALA A 327 -17.52 -4.41 -2.01
C ALA A 327 -17.64 -5.25 -0.72
N PHE A 328 -16.90 -4.90 0.34
CA PHE A 328 -17.06 -5.54 1.64
C PHE A 328 -18.40 -5.23 2.32
N GLU A 329 -18.90 -4.00 2.18
CA GLU A 329 -20.22 -3.63 2.71
C GLU A 329 -21.36 -4.36 1.98
N ASP A 330 -21.28 -4.44 0.64
CA ASP A 330 -22.29 -5.12 -0.19
C ASP A 330 -22.29 -6.65 -0.01
N LEU A 331 -21.21 -7.26 0.50
CA LEU A 331 -21.22 -8.67 0.94
C LEU A 331 -22.16 -8.89 2.14
N GLY A 332 -22.60 -7.83 2.82
CA GLY A 332 -23.51 -7.88 3.97
C GLY A 332 -22.87 -8.34 5.28
N TYR A 333 -21.61 -8.79 5.24
CA TYR A 333 -20.85 -9.25 6.40
C TYR A 333 -20.26 -8.10 7.22
N TYR A 334 -19.95 -6.99 6.56
CA TYR A 334 -19.22 -5.86 7.13
C TYR A 334 -19.98 -4.55 6.90
N ARG A 335 -19.61 -3.52 7.66
CA ARG A 335 -19.90 -2.12 7.29
C ARG A 335 -18.60 -1.37 7.14
N ALA A 336 -18.49 -0.57 6.09
CA ALA A 336 -17.36 0.29 5.86
C ALA A 336 -17.39 1.49 6.82
N VAL A 337 -16.22 1.86 7.32
CA VAL A 337 -16.01 3.10 8.06
C VAL A 337 -15.68 4.20 7.05
N TRP A 338 -16.72 4.82 6.49
CA TRP A 338 -16.57 5.91 5.51
C TRP A 338 -15.81 7.11 6.09
N GLY A 339 -14.99 7.76 5.26
CA GLY A 339 -13.99 8.76 5.63
C GLY A 339 -12.59 8.17 5.92
N MET A 340 -12.44 6.84 5.87
CA MET A 340 -11.16 6.14 5.97
C MET A 340 -10.64 5.61 4.61
N GLU A 341 -11.40 5.79 3.54
CA GLU A 341 -10.98 5.45 2.19
C GLU A 341 -9.73 6.23 1.78
N GLU A 342 -8.78 5.52 1.17
CA GLU A 342 -7.60 6.16 0.59
C GLU A 342 -7.93 6.66 -0.82
N PRO A 343 -7.58 7.92 -1.16
CA PRO A 343 -7.81 8.45 -2.49
C PRO A 343 -6.89 7.77 -3.51
N MET A 344 -7.44 7.40 -4.66
CA MET A 344 -6.68 6.88 -5.80
C MET A 344 -6.82 7.87 -6.96
N VAL A 345 -5.71 8.40 -7.46
CA VAL A 345 -5.73 9.35 -8.60
C VAL A 345 -6.11 8.65 -9.89
N TRP A 346 -5.70 7.39 -10.06
CA TRP A 346 -6.01 6.59 -11.24
C TRP A 346 -7.51 6.47 -11.48
N GLY A 347 -7.97 6.96 -12.63
CA GLY A 347 -9.37 6.94 -13.05
C GLY A 347 -10.29 7.95 -12.33
N ASN A 348 -9.76 8.76 -11.42
CA ASN A 348 -10.60 9.70 -10.68
C ASN A 348 -11.13 10.81 -11.61
N ASN A 349 -12.46 10.97 -11.69
CA ASN A 349 -13.15 11.90 -12.58
C ASN A 349 -12.73 11.79 -14.07
N SER A 350 -12.39 10.59 -14.54
CA SER A 350 -12.02 10.38 -15.94
C SER A 350 -13.20 10.40 -16.92
N GLY A 351 -14.43 10.38 -16.42
CA GLY A 351 -15.66 10.39 -17.22
C GLY A 351 -16.01 9.03 -17.83
N CYS A 352 -17.21 8.94 -18.41
CA CYS A 352 -17.68 7.69 -19.02
C CYS A 352 -16.87 7.25 -20.24
N GLU A 353 -16.32 8.19 -21.01
CA GLU A 353 -15.52 7.88 -22.20
C GLU A 353 -14.31 7.00 -21.87
N PHE A 354 -13.71 7.16 -20.69
CA PHE A 354 -12.64 6.30 -20.21
C PHE A 354 -13.08 4.83 -20.09
N LEU A 355 -14.31 4.59 -19.66
CA LEU A 355 -14.84 3.24 -19.38
C LEU A 355 -15.46 2.62 -20.64
N ASP A 356 -16.10 3.44 -21.46
CA ASP A 356 -16.88 3.01 -22.63
C ASP A 356 -16.02 2.81 -23.89
N ASN A 357 -14.95 3.60 -24.05
CA ASN A 357 -14.11 3.56 -25.26
C ASN A 357 -12.81 2.77 -25.03
N PRO A 358 -12.32 2.02 -26.05
CA PRO A 358 -11.01 1.39 -25.99
C PRO A 358 -9.88 2.43 -26.04
N CYS A 359 -8.70 2.07 -25.53
CA CYS A 359 -7.49 2.87 -25.69
C CYS A 359 -7.14 3.04 -27.18
N SER A 360 -6.70 4.25 -27.52
CA SER A 360 -6.26 4.67 -28.85
C SER A 360 -4.94 5.43 -28.77
N GLU A 361 -4.41 5.87 -29.91
CA GLU A 361 -3.20 6.71 -29.95
C GLU A 361 -3.39 8.06 -29.22
N GLU A 362 -4.62 8.53 -29.04
CA GLU A 362 -4.94 9.78 -28.33
C GLU A 362 -5.07 9.59 -26.80
N THR A 363 -5.19 8.35 -26.33
CA THR A 363 -5.39 8.03 -24.91
C THR A 363 -4.31 8.62 -23.99
N PRO A 364 -2.99 8.57 -24.32
CA PRO A 364 -1.97 9.21 -23.51
C PRO A 364 -2.09 10.74 -23.42
N THR A 365 -2.73 11.38 -24.41
CA THR A 365 -2.97 12.83 -24.39
C THR A 365 -4.23 13.19 -23.61
N THR A 366 -5.26 12.34 -23.72
CA THR A 366 -6.55 12.51 -23.02
C THR A 366 -6.41 12.23 -21.52
N TYR A 367 -5.58 11.25 -21.15
CA TYR A 367 -5.38 10.80 -19.78
C TYR A 367 -3.88 10.70 -19.43
N PRO A 368 -3.14 11.83 -19.43
CA PRO A 368 -1.68 11.85 -19.31
C PRO A 368 -1.13 11.38 -17.96
N ASP A 369 -1.96 11.41 -16.91
CA ASP A 369 -1.61 10.93 -15.57
C ASP A 369 -1.80 9.40 -15.41
N MET A 370 -2.46 8.75 -16.38
CA MET A 370 -2.70 7.31 -16.38
C MET A 370 -1.88 6.59 -17.44
N PHE A 371 -1.93 7.08 -18.67
CA PHE A 371 -1.35 6.40 -19.82
C PHE A 371 -0.18 7.17 -20.41
N CYS A 372 0.69 6.44 -21.09
CA CYS A 372 1.88 6.97 -21.73
C CYS A 372 1.97 6.50 -23.18
N ASP A 373 2.64 7.28 -24.02
CA ASP A 373 2.97 6.85 -25.38
C ASP A 373 4.19 5.94 -25.33
N LYS A 374 4.09 4.76 -25.96
CA LYS A 374 5.21 3.81 -26.08
C LYS A 374 6.39 4.40 -26.86
N ASN A 375 6.16 5.40 -27.70
CA ASN A 375 7.23 6.14 -28.37
C ASN A 375 8.07 6.99 -27.39
N ASP A 376 7.55 7.26 -26.18
CA ASP A 376 8.26 7.89 -25.07
C ASP A 376 8.90 6.86 -24.11
N ALA A 377 9.15 5.63 -24.57
CA ALA A 377 9.80 4.59 -23.76
C ALA A 377 11.22 4.98 -23.26
N LEU A 378 11.83 6.01 -23.86
CA LEU A 378 13.13 6.57 -23.44
C LEU A 378 12.99 7.66 -22.36
N SER A 379 11.81 7.82 -21.76
CA SER A 379 11.58 8.68 -20.60
C SER A 379 11.30 7.83 -19.36
N ILE A 380 12.18 7.96 -18.36
CA ILE A 380 11.99 7.38 -17.05
C ILE A 380 11.11 8.32 -16.20
N ARG A 381 9.93 7.87 -15.81
CA ARG A 381 8.95 8.65 -15.05
C ARG A 381 8.60 7.98 -13.73
N CYS A 382 7.96 8.71 -12.83
CA CYS A 382 7.34 8.10 -11.66
C CYS A 382 6.14 7.25 -12.08
N THR A 383 5.93 6.14 -11.36
CA THR A 383 4.65 5.43 -11.42
C THR A 383 3.53 6.33 -10.89
N SER A 384 2.28 6.10 -11.32
CA SER A 384 1.11 6.91 -10.89
C SER A 384 0.91 6.96 -9.37
N ASN A 385 1.28 5.89 -8.66
CA ASN A 385 1.28 5.82 -7.19
C ASN A 385 2.56 6.34 -6.53
N ARG A 386 3.51 6.88 -7.30
CA ARG A 386 4.80 7.45 -6.86
C ARG A 386 5.70 6.51 -6.04
N GLN A 387 5.46 5.21 -6.03
CA GLN A 387 6.27 4.27 -5.23
C GLN A 387 7.58 3.86 -5.91
N ALA A 388 7.63 4.00 -7.22
CA ALA A 388 8.75 3.54 -8.02
C ALA A 388 9.00 4.43 -9.24
N ILE A 389 10.18 4.23 -9.79
CA ILE A 389 10.64 4.76 -11.04
C ILE A 389 10.36 3.72 -12.14
N GLY A 390 9.85 4.16 -13.29
CA GLY A 390 9.42 3.26 -14.35
C GLY A 390 9.60 3.81 -15.76
N THR A 391 9.26 2.97 -16.74
CA THR A 391 9.22 3.31 -18.15
C THR A 391 7.87 2.94 -18.75
N CYS A 392 7.53 3.52 -19.90
CA CYS A 392 6.30 3.21 -20.63
C CYS A 392 6.41 1.84 -21.31
N ASN A 393 6.13 0.76 -20.59
CA ASN A 393 6.47 -0.59 -21.05
C ASN A 393 5.40 -1.66 -20.79
N LEU A 394 4.34 -1.36 -20.03
CA LEU A 394 3.30 -2.33 -19.72
C LEU A 394 1.98 -1.96 -20.36
N ASP A 395 1.40 -2.93 -21.05
CA ASP A 395 0.02 -2.89 -21.49
C ASP A 395 -0.89 -3.38 -20.35
N VAL A 396 -1.75 -2.50 -19.83
CA VAL A 396 -2.62 -2.82 -18.68
C VAL A 396 -3.83 -3.69 -19.04
N GLU A 397 -4.05 -3.99 -20.33
CA GLU A 397 -5.15 -4.86 -20.81
C GLU A 397 -4.77 -6.36 -20.86
N TYR A 398 -3.74 -6.80 -20.15
CA TYR A 398 -3.28 -8.20 -20.19
C TYR A 398 -4.33 -9.24 -19.73
N THR A 399 -5.52 -8.83 -19.26
CA THR A 399 -6.39 -9.67 -18.42
C THR A 399 -7.82 -9.89 -18.91
N VAL A 400 -8.26 -9.25 -20.01
CA VAL A 400 -9.58 -9.50 -20.59
C VAL A 400 -9.45 -10.14 -21.96
N HIS A 401 -9.89 -11.39 -22.09
CA HIS A 401 -9.92 -12.09 -23.37
C HIS A 401 -10.81 -11.33 -24.37
N ASP A 402 -10.28 -11.09 -25.57
CA ASP A 402 -10.95 -10.54 -26.77
C ASP A 402 -11.17 -9.02 -26.88
N ILE A 403 -10.79 -8.21 -25.87
CA ILE A 403 -10.73 -6.75 -26.06
C ILE A 403 -9.39 -6.41 -26.75
N LYS A 404 -9.47 -5.82 -27.95
CA LYS A 404 -8.30 -5.39 -28.72
C LYS A 404 -8.03 -3.91 -28.48
N GLU A 405 -7.44 -3.60 -27.33
CA GLU A 405 -6.87 -2.30 -27.04
C GLU A 405 -5.41 -2.45 -26.59
N THR A 406 -4.67 -1.35 -26.59
CA THR A 406 -3.30 -1.31 -26.06
C THR A 406 -3.19 -0.06 -25.21
N CYS A 407 -3.11 -0.26 -23.89
CA CYS A 407 -3.13 0.79 -22.90
C CYS A 407 -1.77 0.80 -22.21
N ASN A 408 -0.80 1.54 -22.75
CA ASN A 408 0.52 1.59 -22.13
C ASN A 408 0.50 2.50 -20.91
N ALA A 409 1.07 2.04 -19.80
CA ALA A 409 1.27 2.84 -18.60
C ALA A 409 2.70 2.68 -18.06
N ILE A 410 3.07 3.57 -17.13
CA ILE A 410 4.42 3.62 -16.57
C ILE A 410 4.58 2.52 -15.51
N PHE A 411 5.59 1.66 -15.70
CA PHE A 411 5.95 0.59 -14.78
C PHE A 411 7.44 0.43 -14.56
N PRO A 412 7.85 -0.05 -13.38
CA PRO A 412 9.19 -0.57 -13.19
C PRO A 412 9.45 -1.69 -14.21
N PRO A 413 10.64 -1.73 -14.84
CA PRO A 413 10.98 -2.78 -15.78
C PRO A 413 10.91 -4.17 -15.12
N GLY A 414 10.20 -5.10 -15.76
CA GLY A 414 9.80 -6.40 -15.20
C GLY A 414 10.93 -7.40 -14.92
N ASN A 415 12.17 -7.08 -15.31
CA ASN A 415 13.35 -7.89 -15.01
C ASN A 415 14.39 -7.02 -14.29
N SER A 416 14.64 -7.35 -13.02
CA SER A 416 15.96 -7.35 -12.38
C SER A 416 16.45 -6.25 -11.44
N GLU A 417 15.73 -5.19 -11.03
CA GLU A 417 16.26 -4.34 -9.95
C GLU A 417 15.17 -3.76 -9.02
N HIS A 418 15.09 -4.30 -7.79
CA HIS A 418 14.31 -3.70 -6.70
C HIS A 418 14.68 -2.24 -6.45
N HIS A 419 15.84 -1.81 -6.94
CA HIS A 419 16.31 -0.43 -6.93
C HIS A 419 15.39 0.57 -7.64
N PHE A 420 14.48 0.14 -8.52
CA PHE A 420 13.49 1.07 -9.07
C PHE A 420 12.43 1.49 -8.04
N PHE A 421 12.22 0.70 -6.99
CA PHE A 421 11.36 1.08 -5.88
C PHE A 421 12.11 2.06 -4.97
N CYS A 422 11.53 3.23 -4.73
CA CYS A 422 12.19 4.23 -3.92
C CYS A 422 12.38 3.76 -2.46
N THR A 423 11.50 2.89 -1.95
CA THR A 423 11.61 2.39 -0.58
C THR A 423 12.72 1.36 -0.37
N VAL A 424 13.25 0.76 -1.45
CA VAL A 424 14.27 -0.28 -1.36
C VAL A 424 15.63 0.38 -1.50
N GLU A 425 16.56 0.06 -0.59
CA GLU A 425 17.93 0.55 -0.69
C GLU A 425 18.53 0.26 -2.07
N GLY A 426 19.13 1.27 -2.67
CA GLY A 426 19.60 1.18 -4.04
C GLY A 426 20.67 2.22 -4.37
N PRO A 427 21.30 2.08 -5.55
CA PRO A 427 22.23 3.07 -6.07
C PRO A 427 21.54 4.42 -6.32
N ASP A 428 22.36 5.43 -6.55
CA ASP A 428 21.95 6.78 -6.97
C ASP A 428 21.47 6.78 -8.44
N THR A 429 20.41 6.02 -8.74
CA THR A 429 19.88 5.82 -10.09
C THR A 429 18.39 6.12 -10.15
N PRO A 430 17.95 7.14 -10.91
CA PRO A 430 18.76 8.13 -11.62
C PRO A 430 19.53 9.05 -10.63
N PRO A 431 20.59 9.73 -11.07
CA PRO A 431 21.38 10.61 -10.22
C PRO A 431 20.55 11.64 -9.43
N GLY A 432 20.89 11.82 -8.16
CA GLY A 432 20.15 12.55 -7.14
C GLY A 432 19.18 11.70 -6.31
N SER A 433 19.02 10.42 -6.60
CA SER A 433 18.01 9.56 -5.96
C SER A 433 18.45 9.09 -4.59
N LEU A 434 17.68 9.48 -3.57
CA LEU A 434 17.75 8.95 -2.22
C LEU A 434 16.74 7.82 -2.07
N HIS A 435 17.26 6.59 -2.05
CA HIS A 435 16.50 5.37 -1.80
C HIS A 435 16.47 5.01 -0.32
N GLY A 436 15.43 4.27 0.09
CA GLY A 436 15.28 3.72 1.43
C GLY A 436 13.92 4.03 2.05
N LYS A 437 13.72 3.57 3.30
CA LYS A 437 12.45 3.71 4.03
C LYS A 437 11.94 5.16 3.99
N GLY A 438 10.66 5.32 3.65
CA GLY A 438 10.00 6.62 3.53
C GLY A 438 10.35 7.43 2.28
N SER A 439 11.06 6.85 1.31
CA SER A 439 11.34 7.51 0.03
C SER A 439 10.26 7.23 -1.02
N TRP A 440 9.94 8.27 -1.77
CA TRP A 440 8.94 8.29 -2.84
C TRP A 440 9.56 8.83 -4.12
N CYS A 441 8.96 8.47 -5.25
CA CYS A 441 9.30 9.01 -6.55
C CYS A 441 8.67 10.38 -6.74
N LEU A 442 9.52 11.39 -6.94
CA LEU A 442 9.13 12.75 -7.21
C LEU A 442 9.49 13.12 -8.65
N ASP A 443 8.59 13.89 -9.29
CA ASP A 443 8.87 14.45 -10.60
C ASP A 443 10.02 15.46 -10.49
N ALA A 444 10.86 15.51 -11.51
CA ALA A 444 12.01 16.40 -11.53
C ALA A 444 12.25 16.93 -12.95
N GLU A 445 13.02 18.01 -13.07
CA GLU A 445 13.41 18.51 -14.38
C GLU A 445 14.18 17.43 -15.16
N PRO A 446 13.93 17.27 -16.48
CA PRO A 446 14.52 16.18 -17.26
C PRO A 446 16.05 16.21 -17.24
N LEU A 447 16.66 15.10 -16.85
CA LEU A 447 18.11 14.90 -16.91
C LEU A 447 18.46 13.91 -18.03
N PRO A 448 19.29 14.30 -19.02
CA PRO A 448 19.86 13.36 -19.96
C PRO A 448 20.77 12.34 -19.27
N LEU A 449 20.49 11.06 -19.47
CA LEU A 449 21.38 9.96 -19.12
C LEU A 449 21.97 9.39 -20.42
N LEU A 450 23.29 9.28 -20.47
CA LEU A 450 24.02 8.70 -21.59
C LEU A 450 24.28 7.22 -21.29
N SER A 451 24.04 6.33 -22.25
CA SER A 451 24.52 4.94 -22.16
C SER A 451 26.00 4.89 -22.51
N ASP A 452 26.80 4.16 -21.72
CA ASP A 452 28.22 3.90 -22.04
C ASP A 452 28.41 2.97 -23.26
N ASP A 453 27.33 2.34 -23.74
CA ASP A 453 27.34 1.47 -24.92
C ASP A 453 27.23 2.24 -26.25
N ALA A 454 27.86 1.66 -27.29
CA ALA A 454 27.99 2.18 -28.66
C ALA A 454 26.67 2.49 -29.40
N SER A 455 25.52 2.31 -28.76
CA SER A 455 24.17 2.53 -29.29
C SER A 455 23.67 3.98 -29.22
N ASN A 456 24.38 4.92 -28.57
CA ASN A 456 24.09 6.37 -28.59
C ASN A 456 22.61 6.76 -28.37
N TRP A 457 21.87 6.03 -27.54
CA TRP A 457 20.51 6.43 -27.17
C TRP A 457 20.56 7.30 -25.90
N LYS A 458 19.68 8.31 -25.86
CA LYS A 458 19.63 9.32 -24.79
C LYS A 458 18.36 9.09 -23.98
N LEU A 459 18.50 8.54 -22.79
CA LEU A 459 17.41 8.42 -21.84
C LEU A 459 17.19 9.76 -21.15
N THR A 460 15.95 10.15 -20.91
CA THR A 460 15.66 11.29 -20.03
C THR A 460 15.05 10.78 -18.74
N ALA A 461 15.52 11.30 -17.62
CA ALA A 461 14.96 10.98 -16.31
C ALA A 461 14.33 12.23 -15.71
N PRO A 462 13.04 12.50 -15.97
CA PRO A 462 12.24 13.47 -15.21
C PRO A 462 11.75 12.93 -13.84
N ALA A 463 12.51 12.04 -13.20
CA ALA A 463 12.14 11.42 -11.92
C ALA A 463 13.34 11.31 -10.97
N VAL A 464 13.08 11.27 -9.66
CA VAL A 464 14.08 11.06 -8.61
C VAL A 464 13.43 10.45 -7.37
N CYS A 465 14.12 9.58 -6.64
CA CYS A 465 13.66 9.18 -5.31
C CYS A 465 14.10 10.19 -4.25
N ALA A 466 13.20 10.54 -3.34
CA ALA A 466 13.52 11.39 -2.19
C ALA A 466 12.71 10.95 -0.97
N MET A 467 13.28 11.10 0.22
CA MET A 467 12.56 10.86 1.47
C MET A 467 11.48 11.92 1.65
N VAL A 468 10.27 11.49 1.98
CA VAL A 468 9.13 12.36 2.24
C VAL A 468 8.75 12.31 3.71
N GLN A 469 8.51 13.48 4.29
CA GLN A 469 7.92 13.64 5.60
C GLN A 469 6.64 14.46 5.47
N CYS A 470 5.57 13.96 6.08
CA CYS A 470 4.23 14.52 6.01
C CYS A 470 3.83 15.08 7.37
N GLU A 471 3.51 16.37 7.45
CA GLU A 471 3.15 17.03 8.71
C GLU A 471 2.10 18.12 8.45
N GLU A 472 0.97 18.07 9.15
CA GLU A 472 -0.11 19.09 9.08
C GLU A 472 -0.56 19.46 7.65
N GLY A 473 -0.71 18.45 6.77
CA GLY A 473 -1.11 18.69 5.37
C GLY A 473 0.01 19.27 4.49
N LYS A 474 1.25 19.30 4.98
CA LYS A 474 2.43 19.79 4.24
C LYS A 474 3.40 18.65 3.96
N VAL A 475 4.06 18.77 2.82
CA VAL A 475 5.13 17.87 2.38
C VAL A 475 6.47 18.54 2.69
N LYS A 476 7.37 17.78 3.31
CA LYS A 476 8.80 18.09 3.39
C LYS A 476 9.58 16.98 2.70
N VAL A 477 10.68 17.34 2.05
CA VAL A 477 11.49 16.40 1.29
C VAL A 477 12.94 16.46 1.72
N LYS A 478 13.58 15.29 1.77
CA LYS A 478 15.03 15.16 1.91
C LYS A 478 15.56 14.40 0.71
N TYR A 479 16.43 15.04 -0.04
CA TYR A 479 17.07 14.51 -1.25
C TYR A 479 18.50 14.07 -0.97
N LEU A 480 19.11 13.34 -1.92
CA LEU A 480 20.46 12.80 -1.74
C LEU A 480 21.48 13.94 -1.59
N GLY A 481 22.27 13.89 -0.51
CA GLY A 481 23.25 14.92 -0.14
C GLY A 481 22.67 16.14 0.59
N GLY A 482 21.35 16.21 0.79
CA GLY A 482 20.74 17.19 1.68
C GLY A 482 20.94 16.83 3.16
N SER A 483 21.21 17.83 4.01
CA SER A 483 21.40 17.62 5.46
C SER A 483 20.06 17.28 6.15
N ASP A 484 19.03 18.07 5.85
CA ASP A 484 17.74 18.08 6.56
C ASP A 484 16.55 18.03 5.59
N PHE A 485 15.35 17.85 6.15
CA PHE A 485 14.09 17.97 5.42
C PHE A 485 13.77 19.44 5.10
N GLU A 486 13.49 19.73 3.84
CA GLU A 486 13.14 21.06 3.36
C GLU A 486 11.64 21.13 2.99
N PRO A 487 10.94 22.25 3.23
CA PRO A 487 9.55 22.41 2.79
C PRO A 487 9.40 22.23 1.27
N CYS A 488 8.38 21.48 0.86
CA CYS A 488 8.05 21.26 -0.55
C CYS A 488 6.57 21.64 -0.78
N PRO A 489 6.26 22.92 -1.02
CA PRO A 489 4.89 23.37 -1.25
C PRO A 489 4.33 22.76 -2.54
N GLU A 490 3.10 22.24 -2.50
CA GLU A 490 2.45 21.57 -3.63
C GLU A 490 2.53 22.41 -4.93
N GLY A 491 2.96 21.77 -6.03
CA GLY A 491 3.06 22.40 -7.35
C GLY A 491 4.30 23.28 -7.56
N GLU A 492 5.01 23.65 -6.50
CA GLU A 492 6.26 24.41 -6.57
C GLU A 492 7.47 23.52 -6.90
N PHE A 493 8.64 24.16 -7.02
CA PHE A 493 9.91 23.48 -7.25
C PHE A 493 10.90 23.80 -6.13
N ILE A 494 11.64 22.78 -5.70
CA ILE A 494 12.85 22.97 -4.88
C ILE A 494 14.10 22.84 -5.74
N THR A 495 15.15 23.56 -5.35
CA THR A 495 16.48 23.48 -5.98
C THR A 495 17.43 22.79 -5.01
N PRO A 496 17.69 21.48 -5.18
CA PRO A 496 18.68 20.76 -4.39
C PRO A 496 20.04 21.45 -4.40
N LYS A 497 20.63 21.63 -3.21
CA LYS A 497 21.96 22.24 -3.04
C LYS A 497 23.10 21.22 -3.14
N SER A 498 22.78 20.00 -3.55
CA SER A 498 23.67 18.85 -3.53
C SER A 498 24.38 18.69 -4.88
N ASP A 499 25.68 18.37 -4.83
CA ASP A 499 26.49 18.10 -6.04
C ASP A 499 26.00 16.86 -6.82
N HIS A 500 25.15 16.04 -6.22
CA HIS A 500 24.45 14.94 -6.91
C HIS A 500 23.44 15.46 -7.95
N PHE A 501 22.95 16.69 -7.79
CA PHE A 501 22.02 17.34 -8.72
C PHE A 501 22.76 18.29 -9.66
N LYS A 502 23.34 17.73 -10.72
CA LYS A 502 24.08 18.49 -11.73
C LYS A 502 23.20 19.57 -12.39
N GLY A 503 23.78 20.74 -12.64
CA GLY A 503 23.17 21.79 -13.45
C GLY A 503 21.99 22.52 -12.81
N GLY A 504 21.78 22.39 -11.49
CA GLY A 504 20.69 23.07 -10.79
C GLY A 504 19.31 22.45 -11.02
N ARG A 505 19.28 21.17 -11.44
CA ARG A 505 18.06 20.38 -11.67
C ARG A 505 17.11 20.46 -10.48
N ARG A 506 15.88 20.91 -10.72
CA ARG A 506 14.86 21.08 -9.68
C ARG A 506 13.97 19.86 -9.51
N ILE A 507 13.45 19.66 -8.30
CA ILE A 507 12.45 18.63 -7.96
C ILE A 507 11.11 19.35 -7.84
N LYS A 508 10.08 18.81 -8.51
CA LYS A 508 8.70 19.28 -8.40
C LYS A 508 8.05 18.71 -7.15
N CYS A 509 7.39 19.56 -6.38
CA CYS A 509 6.70 19.14 -5.18
C CYS A 509 5.37 18.47 -5.50
N PRO A 510 5.14 17.23 -5.01
CA PRO A 510 3.93 16.48 -5.29
C PRO A 510 2.74 17.07 -4.52
N ARG A 511 1.53 16.61 -4.86
CA ARG A 511 0.37 16.86 -4.01
C ARG A 511 0.49 16.08 -2.72
N TYR A 512 -0.06 16.62 -1.63
CA TYR A 512 -0.01 15.94 -0.33
C TYR A 512 -0.60 14.52 -0.41
N GLU A 513 -1.76 14.36 -1.03
CA GLU A 513 -2.46 13.07 -1.15
C GLU A 513 -1.69 11.99 -1.95
N GLU A 514 -0.76 12.38 -2.82
CA GLU A 514 -0.01 11.43 -3.65
C GLU A 514 1.12 10.73 -2.89
N VAL A 515 1.66 11.36 -1.82
CA VAL A 515 2.82 10.85 -1.05
C VAL A 515 2.58 10.77 0.46
N CYS A 516 1.44 11.28 0.96
CA CYS A 516 1.10 11.33 2.38
C CYS A 516 -0.17 10.57 2.75
N THR A 517 -0.57 9.59 1.93
CA THR A 517 -1.70 8.70 2.21
C THR A 517 -1.25 7.39 2.87
N ILE A 518 -0.09 6.87 2.49
CA ILE A 518 0.48 5.62 3.01
C ILE A 518 1.75 5.95 3.80
N ALA A 519 1.87 5.42 5.02
CA ALA A 519 3.06 5.58 5.84
C ALA A 519 4.20 4.68 5.39
N ALA A 520 5.42 4.95 5.87
CA ALA A 520 6.62 4.18 5.49
C ALA A 520 6.59 2.70 5.93
N ASP A 521 5.70 2.32 6.86
CA ASP A 521 5.44 0.93 7.27
C ASP A 521 4.27 0.28 6.51
N GLY A 522 3.58 1.04 5.66
CA GLY A 522 2.40 0.59 4.91
C GLY A 522 1.08 0.87 5.60
N SER A 523 1.06 1.41 6.83
CA SER A 523 -0.19 1.84 7.47
C SER A 523 -0.82 3.02 6.72
N SER A 524 -2.10 3.28 6.99
CA SER A 524 -2.78 4.43 6.41
C SER A 524 -2.55 5.68 7.25
N LEU A 525 -2.35 6.82 6.59
CA LEU A 525 -2.31 8.14 7.23
C LEU A 525 -3.68 8.84 7.21
N ILE A 526 -4.68 8.25 6.57
CA ILE A 526 -6.06 8.75 6.59
C ILE A 526 -6.67 8.55 7.97
N ASN A 527 -7.27 9.60 8.50
CA ASN A 527 -7.92 9.61 9.80
C ASN A 527 -9.32 10.21 9.67
N LEU A 528 -10.27 9.67 10.43
CA LEU A 528 -11.58 10.28 10.60
C LEU A 528 -11.41 11.70 11.18
N LYS A 529 -11.76 12.73 10.40
CA LYS A 529 -11.82 14.09 10.91
C LYS A 529 -12.90 14.15 11.99
N LYS A 530 -12.48 14.39 13.23
CA LYS A 530 -13.39 14.59 14.36
C LYS A 530 -14.14 15.91 14.17
N GLY A 531 -15.30 15.87 13.50
CA GLY A 531 -16.11 17.07 13.29
C GLY A 531 -17.19 17.03 12.22
N ASP A 532 -17.19 16.06 11.29
CA ASP A 532 -18.24 15.98 10.27
C ASP A 532 -19.24 14.87 10.61
N HIS A 533 -20.03 15.09 11.67
CA HIS A 533 -21.37 14.51 11.72
C HIS A 533 -22.25 15.28 10.74
N GLY A 534 -21.92 15.18 9.45
CA GLY A 534 -22.80 15.57 8.37
C GLY A 534 -24.02 14.69 8.48
N LYS A 535 -25.18 15.31 8.71
CA LYS A 535 -26.49 14.67 8.61
C LYS A 535 -26.50 13.81 7.34
N GLY A 536 -26.40 12.50 7.52
CA GLY A 536 -26.79 11.55 6.49
C GLY A 536 -28.26 11.80 6.24
N ASP A 537 -28.56 12.36 5.08
CA ASP A 537 -29.88 12.36 4.51
C ASP A 537 -30.25 10.89 4.28
N HIS A 538 -30.89 10.29 5.27
CA HIS A 538 -31.57 9.02 5.11
C HIS A 538 -32.80 9.29 4.24
N GLY A 539 -32.59 9.37 2.93
CA GLY A 539 -33.64 9.22 1.93
C GLY A 539 -34.22 7.82 2.06
N HIS A 540 -35.25 7.72 2.89
CA HIS A 540 -36.14 6.57 2.96
C HIS A 540 -37.10 6.70 1.78
N ASP A 541 -36.70 6.20 0.62
CA ASP A 541 -37.60 6.16 -0.54
C ASP A 541 -38.40 4.86 -0.49
N ASP A 542 -39.58 4.97 0.10
CA ASP A 542 -40.65 4.00 0.00
C ASP A 542 -41.10 3.87 -1.47
N TYR A 543 -41.12 2.64 -1.96
CA TYR A 543 -41.74 2.28 -3.23
C TYR A 543 -43.27 2.42 -3.11
N GLU A 544 -43.84 3.49 -3.65
CA GLU A 544 -45.26 3.51 -4.05
C GLU A 544 -45.41 3.90 -5.52
N ASN A 545 -46.32 3.19 -6.18
CA ASN A 545 -46.62 3.21 -7.60
C ASN A 545 -47.13 4.59 -8.07
N ASP A 546 -46.59 5.09 -9.18
CA ASP A 546 -47.22 6.16 -9.97
C ASP A 546 -48.17 5.56 -11.01
N ASP A 547 -49.45 5.91 -10.90
CA ASP A 547 -50.40 5.93 -12.00
C ASP A 547 -50.89 7.39 -12.18
N ASN A 548 -50.63 7.91 -13.38
CA ASN A 548 -51.42 8.86 -14.16
C ASN A 548 -51.52 10.38 -13.81
N GLU A 549 -51.30 11.11 -14.91
CA GLU A 549 -52.02 12.28 -15.42
C GLU A 549 -51.59 13.71 -15.02
N ASN A 550 -50.99 14.34 -16.05
CA ASN A 550 -51.39 15.60 -16.70
C ASN A 550 -51.15 16.98 -16.05
N ASP A 551 -50.57 17.80 -16.93
CA ASP A 551 -50.82 19.22 -17.19
C ASP A 551 -50.24 20.31 -16.28
N ASP A 552 -49.37 21.10 -16.93
CA ASP A 552 -49.51 22.54 -17.16
C ASP A 552 -48.35 23.45 -16.67
N TYR A 553 -48.16 24.46 -17.49
CA TYR A 553 -47.12 25.47 -17.63
C TYR A 553 -46.67 26.22 -16.37
N GLY A 554 -45.40 26.63 -16.36
CA GLY A 554 -44.90 27.64 -15.41
C GLY A 554 -43.47 28.12 -15.68
N LYS A 555 -43.34 29.05 -16.64
CA LYS A 555 -42.12 29.79 -16.96
C LYS A 555 -41.80 30.81 -15.86
N GLY A 556 -40.54 30.92 -15.44
CA GLY A 556 -40.08 31.97 -14.52
C GLY A 556 -38.56 32.07 -14.47
N ASP A 557 -38.04 33.11 -15.14
CA ASP A 557 -36.63 33.50 -15.17
C ASP A 557 -36.15 34.18 -13.86
N HIS A 558 -34.81 34.26 -13.76
CA HIS A 558 -33.98 35.36 -13.24
C HIS A 558 -33.44 35.35 -11.79
N ASP A 559 -32.10 35.34 -11.79
CA ASP A 559 -31.16 36.21 -11.05
C ASP A 559 -30.88 35.99 -9.56
N GLY A 560 -29.59 36.04 -9.22
CA GLY A 560 -29.18 36.66 -7.94
C GLY A 560 -27.99 36.06 -7.21
N CYS A 561 -26.79 36.42 -7.67
CA CYS A 561 -25.51 36.33 -6.99
C CYS A 561 -25.51 36.90 -5.55
N ALA A 562 -24.81 36.26 -4.59
CA ALA A 562 -24.12 36.97 -3.49
C ALA A 562 -23.11 36.08 -2.77
N ALA A 563 -21.83 36.42 -2.93
CA ALA A 563 -20.72 35.96 -2.10
C ALA A 563 -20.73 36.69 -0.74
N ALA A 564 -20.33 36.00 0.33
CA ALA A 564 -20.02 36.62 1.62
C ALA A 564 -18.59 36.25 2.05
N VAL A 565 -17.69 37.21 1.86
CA VAL A 565 -16.32 37.24 2.41
C VAL A 565 -16.39 37.89 3.78
N VAL A 566 -15.85 37.23 4.82
CA VAL A 566 -15.64 37.85 6.14
C VAL A 566 -14.15 38.18 6.28
N LEU A 567 -13.85 39.46 6.12
CA LEU A 567 -12.61 40.11 6.54
C LEU A 567 -12.76 40.52 8.01
N SER A 568 -11.77 40.20 8.84
CA SER A 568 -11.60 40.86 10.14
C SER A 568 -10.16 41.35 10.27
N SER A 569 -10.02 42.66 10.32
CA SER A 569 -8.78 43.42 10.56
C SER A 569 -9.00 44.36 11.74
N LEU A 570 -7.90 44.85 12.32
CA LEU A 570 -7.72 45.93 13.32
C LEU A 570 -7.63 45.51 14.80
N LEU A 571 -6.69 45.99 15.64
CA LEU A 571 -5.47 46.79 15.47
C LEU A 571 -4.74 46.93 16.84
N LEU A 572 -3.38 46.92 16.80
CA LEU A 572 -2.37 47.75 17.51
C LEU A 572 -2.38 48.07 19.03
N ALA A 573 -1.19 47.86 19.65
CA ALA A 573 -0.33 48.85 20.35
C ALA A 573 0.98 48.16 20.82
N VAL A 574 2.17 48.33 20.22
CA VAL A 574 3.21 49.39 20.35
C VAL A 574 3.55 49.80 21.79
N ILE A 575 4.78 49.49 22.27
CA ILE A 575 5.77 50.42 22.89
C ILE A 575 7.22 49.92 22.64
N ALA A 576 8.10 50.90 22.47
CA ALA A 576 9.48 50.95 21.99
C ALA A 576 10.63 50.48 22.93
N ALA A 577 11.66 49.89 22.29
CA ALA A 577 13.09 50.29 22.20
C ALA A 577 14.06 50.36 23.41
N VAL A 578 15.35 50.26 23.01
CA VAL A 578 16.66 50.57 23.64
C VAL A 578 17.46 49.29 24.02
N VAL A 579 18.43 48.77 23.25
CA VAL A 579 19.72 49.26 22.67
C VAL A 579 20.94 48.99 23.58
N VAL A 580 21.91 48.26 22.98
CA VAL A 580 23.39 48.25 23.15
C VAL A 580 24.06 47.30 24.16
N ALA A 581 24.81 46.35 23.54
CA ALA A 581 26.22 45.93 23.73
C ALA A 581 26.68 45.49 25.15
N THR A 582 27.59 44.53 25.35
CA THR A 582 28.80 44.12 24.65
C THR A 582 29.18 42.69 25.08
N LEU A 583 29.78 41.90 24.17
CA LEU A 583 30.70 40.77 24.46
C LEU A 583 31.96 41.26 25.23
N PRO A 584 32.92 40.41 25.71
CA PRO A 584 33.08 38.96 25.53
C PRO A 584 33.45 38.15 26.80
N LEU A 585 33.35 36.82 26.71
CA LEU A 585 34.47 35.88 26.89
C LEU A 585 34.10 34.51 26.32
#